data_AF-A0A3M1X5J8-F1
#
_entry.id   AF-A0A3M1X5J8-F1
#
_cell.length_a   1.000
_cell.length_b   1.000
_cell.length_c   1.000
_cell.angle_alpha   90.00
_cell.angle_beta   90.00
_cell.angle_gamma   90.00
#
_symmetry.space_group_name_H-M   'P 1'
#
loop_
_entity.id
_entity.type
_entity.pdbx_description
1 polymer ?
#
loop_
_entity_poly.entity_id
_entity_poly.type
_entity_poly.pdbx_seq_one_letter_code
_entity_poly.pdbx_strand_id
1 'polypeptide(L)'
;MTAIIRYNAGNIQSVLNALERLGVQAVLTDDPAVIGSAERVIFPGVGEASSAMQYLRERGLDEVIRGLRQPVLGICLGMQLL
;
A
#
# COMPACT_ATOMS: atom_id res chain seq x y z
N MET A 1 -11.74 -8.01 0.31
CA MET A 1 -11.31 -6.66 0.70
C MET A 1 -9.92 -6.37 0.16
N THR A 2 -9.71 -5.20 -0.45
CA THR A 2 -8.40 -4.71 -0.90
C THR A 2 -7.76 -3.84 0.18
N ALA A 3 -6.51 -4.07 0.56
CA ALA A 3 -5.77 -3.15 1.41
C ALA A 3 -4.95 -2.17 0.56
N ILE A 4 -5.02 -0.88 0.89
CA ILE A 4 -4.13 0.14 0.37
C ILE A 4 -3.15 0.47 1.48
N ILE A 5 -1.86 0.29 1.23
CA ILE A 5 -0.83 0.60 2.22
C ILE A 5 -0.80 2.11 2.44
N ARG A 6 -1.11 2.50 3.66
CA ARG A 6 -0.99 3.87 4.14
C ARG A 6 0.48 4.14 4.40
N TYR A 7 1.03 5.06 3.63
CA TYR A 7 2.23 5.79 3.95
C TYR A 7 2.07 7.20 3.41
N ASN A 8 3.11 8.04 3.51
CA ASN A 8 3.07 9.46 3.16
C ASN A 8 2.92 9.72 1.63
N ALA A 9 1.90 9.14 0.99
CA ALA A 9 1.62 9.21 -0.43
C ALA A 9 0.51 10.22 -0.73
N GLY A 10 0.78 11.16 -1.64
CA GLY A 10 -0.13 12.25 -2.00
C GLY A 10 -1.30 11.89 -2.92
N ASN A 11 -1.36 10.69 -3.50
CA ASN A 11 -2.37 10.31 -4.51
C ASN A 11 -3.39 9.24 -4.05
N ILE A 12 -3.47 8.97 -2.74
CA ILE A 12 -4.33 7.91 -2.18
C ILE A 12 -5.80 8.10 -2.54
N GLN A 13 -6.31 9.34 -2.51
CA GLN A 13 -7.72 9.62 -2.81
C GLN A 13 -8.10 9.23 -4.25
N SER A 14 -7.20 9.42 -5.21
CA SER A 14 -7.44 9.03 -6.61
C SER A 14 -7.59 7.52 -6.75
N VAL A 15 -6.78 6.74 -6.00
CA VAL A 15 -6.86 5.27 -5.98
C VAL A 15 -8.16 4.83 -5.33
N LEU A 16 -8.55 5.42 -4.19
CA LEU A 16 -9.82 5.12 -3.52
C LEU A 16 -11.03 5.37 -4.44
N ASN A 17 -11.08 6.53 -5.11
CA ASN A 17 -12.15 6.86 -6.04
C ASN A 17 -12.20 5.88 -7.23
N ALA A 18 -11.05 5.43 -7.73
CA ALA A 18 -10.99 4.46 -8.81
C ALA A 18 -11.56 3.09 -8.38
N LEU A 19 -11.22 2.63 -7.18
CA LEU A 19 -11.74 1.38 -6.63
C LEU A 19 -13.24 1.47 -6.35
N GLU A 20 -13.72 2.59 -5.83
CA GLU A 20 -15.15 2.84 -5.61
C GLU A 20 -15.94 2.74 -6.92
N ARG A 21 -15.45 3.37 -8.00
CA ARG A 21 -16.08 3.29 -9.34
C ARG A 21 -16.12 1.87 -9.90
N LEU A 22 -15.18 1.02 -9.49
CA LEU A 22 -15.13 -0.40 -9.86
C LEU A 22 -15.95 -1.29 -8.91
N GLY A 23 -16.62 -0.72 -7.90
CA GLY A 23 -17.35 -1.47 -6.88
C GLY A 23 -16.45 -2.27 -5.92
N VAL A 24 -15.17 -1.91 -5.82
CA VAL A 24 -14.18 -2.60 -4.99
C VAL A 24 -14.07 -1.91 -3.63
N GLN A 25 -14.35 -2.66 -2.56
CA GLN A 25 -14.12 -2.18 -1.20
C GLN A 25 -12.63 -2.20 -0.86
N ALA A 26 -12.13 -1.05 -0.42
CA ALA A 26 -10.75 -0.85 -0.04
C ALA A 26 -10.61 -0.23 1.35
N VAL A 27 -9.59 -0.66 2.10
CA VAL A 27 -9.20 -0.08 3.39
C VAL A 27 -7.83 0.56 3.29
N LEU A 28 -7.71 1.82 3.69
CA LEU A 28 -6.43 2.51 3.80
C LEU A 28 -5.84 2.26 5.19
N THR A 29 -4.74 1.53 5.28
CA THR A 29 -4.20 1.06 6.56
C THR A 29 -2.68 0.92 6.55
N ASP A 30 -2.07 1.12 7.71
CA ASP A 30 -0.67 0.83 8.05
C ASP A 30 -0.59 -0.29 9.12
N ASP A 31 -1.68 -1.00 9.38
CA ASP A 31 -1.72 -2.13 10.31
C ASP A 31 -1.27 -3.43 9.60
N PRO A 32 -0.16 -4.05 10.03
CA PRO A 32 0.33 -5.32 9.50
C PRO A 32 -0.71 -6.44 9.44
N ALA A 33 -1.59 -6.54 10.45
CA ALA A 33 -2.59 -7.59 10.52
C ALA A 33 -3.69 -7.40 9.46
N VAL A 34 -4.09 -6.15 9.21
CA VAL A 34 -5.07 -5.83 8.15
C VAL A 34 -4.44 -6.04 6.77
N ILE A 35 -3.17 -5.67 6.58
CA ILE A 35 -2.47 -5.85 5.30
C ILE A 35 -2.28 -7.34 5.00
N GLY A 36 -1.82 -8.13 5.98
CA GLY A 36 -1.57 -9.56 5.81
C GLY A 36 -2.82 -10.43 5.64
N SER A 37 -3.99 -9.95 6.08
CA SER A 37 -5.27 -10.64 5.91
C SER A 37 -6.06 -10.23 4.67
N ALA A 38 -5.58 -9.24 3.90
CA ALA A 38 -6.26 -8.75 2.71
C ALA A 38 -6.16 -9.72 1.53
N GLU A 39 -7.21 -9.77 0.70
CA GLU A 39 -7.21 -10.60 -0.53
C GLU A 39 -6.25 -10.07 -1.59
N ARG A 40 -6.06 -8.74 -1.61
CA ARG A 40 -5.26 -8.00 -2.59
C ARG A 40 -4.65 -6.79 -1.90
N VAL A 41 -3.42 -6.44 -2.26
CA VAL A 41 -2.73 -5.27 -1.70
C VAL A 41 -2.36 -4.30 -2.81
N ILE A 42 -2.62 -3.02 -2.57
CA ILE A 42 -2.13 -1.92 -3.40
C ILE A 42 -1.10 -1.14 -2.60
N PHE A 43 0.08 -1.00 -3.17
CA PHE A 43 1.13 -0.14 -2.66
C PHE A 43 1.22 1.10 -3.56
N PRO A 44 0.48 2.18 -3.25
CA PRO A 44 0.53 3.41 -4.05
C PRO A 44 1.87 4.11 -3.86
N GLY A 45 2.14 5.25 -4.50
CA GLY A 45 3.34 6.00 -4.16
C GLY A 45 3.68 7.21 -4.99
N VAL A 46 4.12 8.27 -4.31
CA VAL A 46 4.72 9.48 -4.88
C VAL A 46 5.74 10.01 -3.89
N GLY A 47 6.73 10.78 -4.35
CA GLY A 47 7.73 11.39 -3.49
C GLY A 47 9.10 10.71 -3.56
N GLU A 48 9.88 10.87 -2.50
CA GLU A 48 11.28 10.46 -2.45
C GLU A 48 11.45 9.09 -1.79
N ALA A 49 12.23 8.21 -2.40
CA ALA A 49 12.34 6.81 -2.03
C ALA A 49 12.95 6.58 -0.64
N SER A 50 13.97 7.34 -0.25
CA SER A 50 14.64 7.19 1.04
C SER A 50 13.69 7.52 2.21
N SER A 51 12.92 8.60 2.10
CA SER A 51 11.93 9.01 3.10
C SER A 51 10.79 8.00 3.24
N ALA A 52 10.31 7.46 2.11
CA ALA A 52 9.32 6.40 2.10
C ALA A 52 9.86 5.13 2.76
N MET A 53 11.07 4.68 2.39
CA MET A 53 11.69 3.50 2.99
C MET A 53 11.95 3.65 4.49
N GLN A 54 12.32 4.84 4.95
CA GLN A 54 12.47 5.11 6.37
C GLN A 54 11.13 4.92 7.11
N TYR A 55 10.04 5.52 6.60
CA TYR A 55 8.70 5.35 7.17
C TYR A 55 8.28 3.88 7.24
N LEU A 56 8.54 3.10 6.20
CA LEU A 56 8.20 1.68 6.16
C LEU A 56 8.96 0.90 7.23
N ARG A 57 10.27 1.11 7.35
CA ARG A 57 11.12 0.44 8.34
C ARG A 57 10.73 0.78 9.77
N GLU A 58 10.44 2.06 10.04
CA GLU A 58 10.01 2.52 11.38
C GLU A 58 8.71 1.84 11.85
N ARG A 59 7.89 1.37 10.91
CA ARG A 59 6.60 0.70 11.18
C ARG A 59 6.63 -0.81 10.91
N GLY A 60 7.80 -1.36 10.56
CA GLY A 60 7.95 -2.77 10.17
C GLY A 60 7.16 -3.16 8.92
N LEU A 61 6.69 -2.18 8.15
CA LEU A 61 5.89 -2.42 6.94
C LEU A 61 6.75 -2.99 5.80
N ASP A 62 8.06 -2.75 5.80
CA ASP A 62 8.96 -3.30 4.80
C ASP A 62 9.04 -4.83 4.88
N GLU A 63 9.11 -5.39 6.09
CA GLU A 63 9.05 -6.84 6.31
C GLU A 63 7.67 -7.41 5.97
N VAL A 64 6.59 -6.70 6.32
CA VAL A 64 5.22 -7.09 5.95
C VAL A 64 5.08 -7.18 4.44
N ILE A 65 5.54 -6.17 3.70
CA ILE A 65 5.45 -6.10 2.24
C ILE A 65 6.24 -7.23 1.57
N ARG A 66 7.47 -7.51 2.03
CA ARG A 66 8.28 -8.64 1.53
C ARG A 66 7.65 -10.00 1.80
N GLY A 67 6.88 -10.11 2.87
CA GLY A 67 6.19 -11.35 3.28
C GLY A 67 4.86 -11.61 2.60
N LEU A 68 4.32 -10.67 1.80
CA LEU A 68 3.00 -10.83 1.18
C LEU A 68 3.02 -11.95 0.12
N ARG A 69 1.96 -12.75 0.10
CA ARG A 69 1.78 -13.86 -0.87
C ARG A 69 0.58 -13.64 -1.79
N GLN A 70 -0.36 -12.82 -1.37
CA GLN A 70 -1.47 -12.36 -2.17
C GLN A 70 -1.02 -11.40 -3.28
N PRO A 71 -1.83 -11.19 -4.33
CA PRO A 71 -1.48 -10.26 -5.40
C PRO A 71 -1.21 -8.84 -4.86
N VAL A 72 -0.07 -8.28 -5.28
CA VAL A 72 0.36 -6.91 -4.94
C VAL A 72 0.44 -6.07 -6.21
N LEU A 73 -0.15 -4.87 -6.18
CA LEU A 73 0.00 -3.85 -7.22
C LEU A 73 0.81 -2.67 -6.67
N GLY A 74 2.05 -2.52 -7.12
CA GLY A 74 2.85 -1.31 -6.89
C GLY A 74 2.52 -0.22 -7.90
N ILE A 75 2.36 1.03 -7.46
CA ILE A 75 2.11 2.19 -8.35
C ILE A 75 3.20 3.23 -8.14
N CYS A 76 3.88 3.61 -9.24
CA CYS A 76 4.95 4.62 -9.26
C CYS A 76 6.03 4.31 -8.21
N LEU A 77 6.17 5.12 -7.15
CA LEU A 77 7.16 4.85 -6.11
C LEU A 77 6.91 3.51 -5.43
N GLY A 78 5.65 3.12 -5.21
CA GLY A 78 5.32 1.83 -4.62
C GLY A 78 5.86 0.65 -5.45
N MET A 79 5.97 0.79 -6.78
CA MET A 79 6.61 -0.23 -7.63
C MET A 79 8.13 -0.26 -7.47
N GLN A 80 8.76 0.89 -7.24
CA GLN A 80 10.22 0.98 -7.07
C GLN A 80 10.71 0.42 -5.73
N LEU A 81 9.80 0.32 -4.74
CA LEU A 81 10.11 -0.12 -3.37
C LEU A 81 9.75 -1.59 -3.10
N LEU A 82 9.17 -2.29 -4.08
CA LEU A 82 8.96 -3.75 -4.05
C LEU A 82 10.26 -4.47 -4.38
#